data_AF-A0A933WPX5-F1
#
_entry.id   AF-A0A933WPX5-F1
#
_cell.length_a   1.000
_cell.length_b   1.000
_cell.length_c   1.000
_cell.angle_alpha   90.00
_cell.angle_beta   90.00
_cell.angle_gamma   90.00
#
_symmetry.space_group_name_H-M   'P 1'
#
loop_
_entity.id
_entity.type
_entity.pdbx_description
1 polymer ?
#
loop_
_entity_poly.entity_id
_entity_poly.type
_entity_poly.pdbx_seq_one_letter_code
_entity_poly.pdbx_strand_id
1 'polypeptide(L)' 'MVLAIKLREVMETMGSLKEKIGLMERDEIIAALKESNWIMARAARKLGITERMIGYKIKKYGIKEVRWIKGAAQEEQTAG' A
#
# COMPACT_ATOMS: atom_id res chain seq x y z
N MET A 1 12.19 -28.80 -25.21
CA MET A 1 10.96 -28.49 -24.46
C MET A 1 11.20 -28.39 -22.94
N VAL A 2 11.89 -29.34 -22.32
CA VAL A 2 12.20 -29.31 -20.86
C VAL A 2 13.10 -28.14 -20.43
N LEU A 3 14.03 -27.68 -21.30
CA LEU A 3 14.91 -26.54 -21.03
C LEU A 3 14.15 -25.20 -20.88
N ALA A 4 13.07 -25.00 -21.63
CA ALA A 4 12.24 -23.79 -21.56
C ALA A 4 11.35 -23.77 -20.31
N ILE A 5 10.96 -24.94 -19.80
CA ILE A 5 10.20 -25.07 -18.55
C ILE A 5 11.08 -24.73 -17.35
N LYS A 6 12.35 -25.17 -17.35
CA LYS A 6 13.33 -24.82 -16.31
C LYS A 6 13.69 -23.32 -16.32
N LEU A 7 13.84 -22.71 -17.50
CA LEU A 7 14.07 -21.27 -17.64
C LEU A 7 12.87 -20.42 -17.18
N ARG A 8 11.65 -20.95 -17.32
CA ARG A 8 10.41 -20.33 -16.82
C ARG A 8 10.33 -20.35 -15.28
N GLU A 9 10.76 -21.43 -14.65
CA GLU A 9 10.91 -21.57 -13.18
C GLU A 9 12.06 -20.67 -12.63
N VAL A 10 13.15 -20.52 -13.39
CA VAL A 10 14.21 -19.55 -13.09
C VAL A 10 13.68 -18.12 -13.18
N MET A 11 12.87 -17.76 -14.18
CA MET A 11 12.20 -16.46 -14.27
C MET A 11 11.18 -16.22 -13.14
N GLU A 12 10.54 -17.28 -12.62
CA GLU A 12 9.65 -17.22 -11.43
C GLU A 12 10.39 -16.84 -10.14
N THR A 13 11.73 -16.97 -10.09
CA THR A 13 12.54 -16.53 -8.93
C THR A 13 13.13 -15.13 -9.06
N MET A 14 13.01 -14.49 -10.24
CA MET A 14 13.72 -13.27 -10.63
C MET A 14 13.09 -12.00 -10.04
N GLY A 15 13.33 -11.84 -8.75
CA GLY A 15 13.41 -10.57 -8.05
C GLY A 15 14.27 -10.83 -6.83
N SER A 16 15.20 -9.93 -6.54
CA SER A 16 15.90 -9.92 -5.25
C SER A 16 14.88 -10.07 -4.12
N LEU A 17 15.29 -10.66 -2.99
CA LEU A 17 14.42 -10.78 -1.81
C LEU A 17 13.77 -9.42 -1.47
N LYS A 18 14.52 -8.33 -1.67
CA LYS A 18 14.05 -6.96 -1.50
C LYS A 18 12.89 -6.59 -2.42
N GLU A 19 12.90 -6.99 -3.67
CA GLU A 19 11.81 -6.76 -4.62
C GLU A 19 10.58 -7.58 -4.25
N LYS A 20 10.77 -8.86 -3.88
CA LYS A 20 9.66 -9.72 -3.44
C LYS A 20 8.97 -9.17 -2.20
N ILE A 21 9.74 -8.79 -1.18
CA ILE A 21 9.22 -8.12 0.02
C ILE A 21 8.52 -6.81 -0.36
N GLY A 22 9.09 -6.03 -1.30
CA GLY A 22 8.49 -4.78 -1.76
C GLY A 22 7.12 -4.97 -2.42
N LEU A 23 6.96 -6.02 -3.23
CA LEU A 23 5.69 -6.37 -3.86
C LEU A 23 4.66 -6.81 -2.81
N MET A 24 5.02 -7.76 -1.94
CA MET A 24 4.15 -8.21 -0.84
C MET A 24 3.72 -7.04 0.05
N GLU A 25 4.67 -6.17 0.43
CA GLU A 25 4.39 -4.99 1.24
C GLU A 25 3.46 -4.00 0.54
N ARG A 26 3.66 -3.78 -0.77
CA ARG A 26 2.78 -2.91 -1.56
C ARG A 26 1.35 -3.45 -1.60
N ASP A 27 1.19 -4.75 -1.82
CA ASP A 27 -0.14 -5.37 -1.94
C ASP A 27 -0.90 -5.31 -0.62
N GLU A 28 -0.20 -5.53 0.50
CA GLU A 28 -0.79 -5.44 1.84
C GLU A 28 -1.20 -4.01 2.22
N ILE A 29 -0.45 -3.01 1.78
CA ILE A 29 -0.84 -1.61 1.93
C ILE A 29 -2.11 -1.32 1.12
N ILE A 30 -2.22 -1.83 -0.10
CA ILE A 30 -3.40 -1.62 -0.94
C ILE A 30 -4.63 -2.32 -0.34
N ALA A 31 -4.49 -3.55 0.16
CA ALA A 31 -5.57 -4.27 0.83
C ALA A 31 -6.08 -3.49 2.05
N ALA A 32 -5.18 -3.06 2.94
CA ALA A 32 -5.53 -2.29 4.11
C ALA A 32 -6.19 -0.94 3.77
N LEU A 33 -5.73 -0.27 2.70
CA LEU A 33 -6.35 0.97 2.21
C LEU A 33 -7.77 0.72 1.71
N LYS A 34 -8.01 -0.32 0.91
CA LYS A 34 -9.36 -0.68 0.42
C LYS A 34 -10.33 -0.95 1.55
N GLU A 35 -9.92 -1.76 2.52
CA GLU A 35 -10.73 -2.08 3.71
C GLU A 35 -10.97 -0.87 4.62
N SER A 36 -10.13 0.16 4.51
CA SER A 36 -10.22 1.39 5.29
C SER A 36 -10.91 2.54 4.55
N ASN A 37 -11.62 2.29 3.45
CA ASN A 37 -12.19 3.32 2.57
C ASN A 37 -11.15 4.37 2.14
N TRP A 38 -9.92 3.91 1.87
CA TRP A 38 -8.77 4.73 1.49
C TRP A 38 -8.33 5.78 2.52
N ILE A 39 -8.73 5.62 3.78
CA ILE A 39 -8.31 6.46 4.91
C ILE A 39 -6.97 5.95 5.45
N MET A 40 -5.90 6.72 5.25
CA MET A 40 -4.53 6.36 5.64
C MET A 40 -4.39 6.02 7.13
N ALA A 41 -4.95 6.85 8.02
CA ALA A 41 -4.88 6.63 9.46
C ALA A 41 -5.50 5.29 9.89
N ARG A 42 -6.60 4.88 9.24
CA ARG A 42 -7.26 3.59 9.50
C ARG A 42 -6.42 2.43 8.96
N ALA A 43 -5.91 2.56 7.73
CA ALA A 43 -5.05 1.55 7.11
C ALA A 43 -3.74 1.34 7.91
N ALA A 44 -3.11 2.42 8.38
CA ALA A 44 -1.91 2.37 9.20
C ALA A 44 -2.15 1.62 10.51
N ARG A 45 -3.25 1.93 11.21
CA ARG A 45 -3.65 1.22 12.44
C ARG A 45 -3.87 -0.27 12.18
N LYS A 46 -4.54 -0.63 11.08
CA LYS A 46 -4.78 -2.02 10.70
C LYS A 46 -3.46 -2.78 10.44
N LEU A 47 -2.49 -2.13 9.81
CA LEU A 47 -1.17 -2.71 9.51
C LEU A 47 -0.20 -2.69 10.70
N GLY A 48 -0.59 -2.10 11.85
CA GLY A 48 0.30 -1.99 13.01
C GLY A 48 1.48 -1.03 12.81
N ILE A 49 1.36 -0.06 11.90
CA ILE A 49 2.41 0.94 11.62
C ILE A 49 1.90 2.36 11.84
N THR A 50 2.81 3.33 11.84
CA THR A 50 2.43 4.75 11.96
C THR A 50 1.89 5.30 10.64
N GLU A 51 1.05 6.33 10.73
CA GLU A 51 0.52 7.04 9.55
C GLU A 51 1.64 7.67 8.70
N ARG A 52 2.71 8.13 9.35
CA ARG A 52 3.92 8.60 8.66
C ARG A 52 4.58 7.49 7.84
N MET A 53 4.71 6.29 8.42
CA MET A 53 5.32 5.13 7.76
C MET A 53 4.52 4.68 6.53
N ILE A 54 3.19 4.55 6.64
CA ILE A 54 2.36 4.19 5.49
C ILE A 54 2.43 5.27 4.41
N GLY A 55 2.48 6.56 4.79
CA GLY A 55 2.64 7.67 3.84
C GLY A 55 3.96 7.60 3.05
N TYR A 56 5.06 7.24 3.70
CA TYR A 56 6.33 6.99 3.00
C TYR A 56 6.23 5.81 2.03
N LYS A 57 5.61 4.70 2.45
CA LYS A 57 5.48 3.51 1.60
C LYS A 57 4.53 3.74 0.41
N ILE A 58 3.45 4.50 0.58
CA ILE A 58 2.55 4.93 -0.49
C ILE A 58 3.30 5.71 -1.56
N LYS A 59 4.16 6.66 -1.15
CA LYS A 59 5.02 7.41 -2.08
C LYS A 59 6.05 6.49 -2.74
N LYS A 60 6.72 5.63 -1.95
CA LYS A 60 7.73 4.67 -2.43
C LYS A 60 7.17 3.73 -3.51
N TYR A 61 5.94 3.25 -3.34
CA TYR A 61 5.31 2.28 -4.23
C TYR A 61 4.39 2.91 -5.29
N GLY A 62 4.31 4.24 -5.36
CA GLY A 62 3.53 4.94 -6.37
C GLY A 62 2.02 4.68 -6.29
N ILE A 63 1.47 4.49 -5.08
CA ILE A 63 0.03 4.24 -4.88
C ILE A 63 -0.73 5.58 -4.99
N LYS A 64 -1.60 5.73 -5.99
CA LYS A 64 -2.22 7.02 -6.38
C LYS A 64 -3.60 7.31 -5.75
N GLU A 65 -4.28 6.31 -5.23
CA GLU A 65 -5.72 6.39 -4.86
C GLU A 65 -5.95 6.67 -3.37
N VAL A 66 -5.10 7.49 -2.74
CA VAL A 66 -5.13 7.67 -1.29
C VAL A 66 -5.83 8.97 -0.90
N ARG A 67 -6.81 8.88 0.01
CA ARG A 67 -7.53 10.05 0.52
C ARG A 67 -6.77 10.68 1.70
N TRP A 68 -6.19 11.85 1.44
CA TRP A 68 -5.62 12.68 2.50
C TRP A 68 -6.76 13.39 3.20
N ILE A 69 -7.12 12.94 4.40
CA ILE A 69 -7.95 13.75 5.29
C ILE A 69 -7.04 14.87 5.80
N LYS A 70 -6.95 15.97 5.03
CA LYS A 70 -6.45 17.23 5.59
C LYS A 70 -7.41 17.61 6.73
N GLY A 71 -6.82 18.08 7.83
CA GLY A 71 -7.43 18.08 9.15
C GLY A 71 -8.88 18.53 9.22
N ALA A 72 -9.63 17.89 10.11
CA ALA A 72 -10.85 18.43 10.67
C ALA A 72 -10.57 19.80 11.31
N ALA A 73 -10.81 20.87 10.56
CA ALA A 73 -11.12 22.19 11.06
C ALA A 73 -11.94 22.92 9.99
N GLN A 74 -13.15 23.31 10.37
CA GLN A 74 -14.15 24.14 9.70
C GLN A 74 -15.11 23.47 8.70
N GLU A 75 -16.26 23.04 9.25
CA GLU A 75 -17.60 23.48 8.78
C GLU A 75 -18.60 23.25 9.93
N GLU A 76 -18.44 24.06 10.97
CA GLU A 76 -19.52 24.42 11.88
C GLU A 76 -20.26 25.58 11.22
N GLN A 77 -21.06 25.26 10.19
CA GLN A 77 -21.82 26.25 9.43
C GLN A 77 -23.04 25.63 8.72
N THR A 78 -23.78 24.76 9.41
CA THR A 78 -25.20 24.50 9.11
C THR A 78 -25.92 24.06 10.39
N ALA A 79 -26.30 25.03 11.21
CA ALA A 79 -27.47 24.92 12.07
C ALA A 79 -28.18 26.27 11.96
N GLY A 80 -29.09 26.34 10.99
CA GLY A 80 -30.19 27.30 11.00
C GLY A 80 -31.26 26.84 11.98
#